data_AF-A0A8J2KG80-F1
#
_entry.id   AF-A0A8J2KG80-F1
#
_cell.length_a   1.000
_cell.length_b   1.000
_cell.length_c   1.000
_cell.angle_alpha   90.00
_cell.angle_beta   90.00
_cell.angle_gamma   90.00
#
_symmetry.space_group_name_H-M   'P 1'
#
loop_
_entity.id
_entity.type
_entity.pdbx_description
1 polymer ?
#
loop_
_entity_poly.entity_id
_entity_poly.type
_entity_poly.pdbx_seq_one_letter_code
_entity_poly.pdbx_strand_id
1 'polypeptide(L)'
;IDYIQLVQNDYLKTNKIKQIKMLNLLSVIVVLYCGITAVLATFAYPEVWRDESVVDEYFGVKVPDPYRWLENVDSKETREFVAQEEKITAEFLRKNHTIRKLIRTRLTELANRTRSDAPIKAGSRYFTFQNSGLQNYSVLYVQDSLSGEQREFLDVNKLSNDSSVSMEPVGFYYDFSNDGSVFAYSVQKNGMDWRTICFRNVSTGKDFPDKLENSKFPFIEWSKDDQGIFYTQFRKHGTLASEGVTNTPAVFYHKLGTPQSDDILIADFPDHPLYYLLGAHDGINDNLKSKIVPIFSDATEAAYNVSTVH
;
A
#
# COMPACT_ATOMS: atom_id res chain seq x y z
N ILE A 1 -16.06 86.93 9.13
CA ILE A 1 -16.13 85.47 8.97
C ILE A 1 -15.77 85.20 7.51
N ASP A 2 -14.54 84.74 7.30
CA ASP A 2 -13.77 84.93 6.08
C ASP A 2 -14.24 84.09 4.89
N TYR A 3 -14.24 84.71 3.71
CA TYR A 3 -14.45 84.06 2.41
C TYR A 3 -13.52 82.86 2.19
N ILE A 4 -12.31 82.91 2.74
CA ILE A 4 -11.33 81.81 2.71
C ILE A 4 -11.86 80.56 3.43
N GLN A 5 -12.58 80.74 4.54
CA GLN A 5 -13.13 79.65 5.35
C GLN A 5 -14.31 78.97 4.64
N LEU A 6 -15.10 79.72 3.88
CA LEU A 6 -16.16 79.18 3.01
C LEU A 6 -15.59 78.36 1.85
N VAL A 7 -14.58 78.88 1.15
CA VAL A 7 -13.93 78.17 0.03
C VAL A 7 -13.21 76.90 0.51
N GLN A 8 -12.54 76.93 1.66
CA GLN A 8 -11.93 75.73 2.25
C GLN A 8 -12.97 74.68 2.64
N ASN A 9 -14.10 75.10 3.22
CA ASN A 9 -15.18 74.17 3.58
C ASN A 9 -15.83 73.53 2.35
N ASP A 10 -16.07 74.28 1.28
CA ASP A 10 -16.60 73.73 0.02
C ASP A 10 -15.61 72.80 -0.68
N TYR A 11 -14.31 73.12 -0.64
CA TYR A 11 -13.25 72.25 -1.16
C TYR A 11 -13.17 70.93 -0.39
N LEU A 12 -13.20 70.97 0.95
CA LEU A 12 -13.20 69.79 1.81
C LEU A 12 -14.47 68.94 1.63
N LYS A 13 -15.63 69.59 1.47
CA LYS A 13 -16.91 68.91 1.24
C LYS A 13 -16.92 68.21 -0.13
N THR A 14 -16.41 68.86 -1.16
CA THR A 14 -16.29 68.29 -2.51
C THR A 14 -15.32 67.11 -2.54
N ASN A 15 -14.18 67.19 -1.85
CA ASN A 15 -13.23 66.09 -1.73
C ASN A 15 -13.77 64.92 -0.90
N LYS A 16 -14.52 65.18 0.19
CA LYS A 16 -15.24 64.14 0.92
C LYS A 16 -16.29 63.44 0.06
N ILE A 17 -17.05 64.19 -0.75
CA ILE A 17 -18.03 63.60 -1.67
C ILE A 17 -17.35 62.74 -2.74
N LYS A 18 -16.22 63.19 -3.30
CA LYS A 18 -15.42 62.39 -4.25
C LYS A 18 -14.86 61.12 -3.61
N GLN A 19 -14.34 61.20 -2.38
CA GLN A 19 -13.85 60.03 -1.64
C GLN A 19 -14.96 59.04 -1.33
N ILE A 20 -16.14 59.49 -0.88
CA ILE A 20 -17.30 58.62 -0.63
C ILE A 20 -17.79 57.96 -1.93
N LYS A 21 -17.87 58.71 -3.03
CA LYS A 21 -18.23 58.15 -4.34
C LYS A 21 -17.21 57.12 -4.83
N MET A 22 -15.92 57.35 -4.60
CA MET A 22 -14.84 56.41 -4.95
C MET A 22 -14.86 55.16 -4.07
N LEU A 23 -15.14 55.29 -2.77
CA LEU A 23 -15.29 54.17 -1.83
C LEU A 23 -16.53 53.31 -2.17
N ASN A 24 -17.62 53.96 -2.56
CA ASN A 24 -18.84 53.29 -3.05
C ASN A 24 -18.60 52.57 -4.39
N LEU A 25 -17.82 53.17 -5.30
CA LEU A 25 -17.45 52.53 -6.56
C LEU A 25 -16.54 51.30 -6.33
N LEU A 26 -15.56 51.41 -5.42
CA LEU A 26 -14.69 50.29 -5.03
C LEU A 26 -15.46 49.15 -4.36
N SER A 27 -16.42 49.45 -3.49
CA SER A 27 -17.26 48.42 -2.85
C SER A 27 -18.20 47.73 -3.85
N VAL A 28 -18.76 48.46 -4.83
CA VAL A 28 -19.53 47.87 -5.93
C VAL A 28 -18.65 46.95 -6.81
N ILE A 29 -17.40 47.36 -7.10
CA ILE A 29 -16.45 46.53 -7.85
C ILE A 29 -16.04 45.28 -7.06
N VAL A 30 -15.81 45.37 -5.74
CA VAL A 30 -15.49 44.22 -4.88
C VAL A 30 -16.66 43.24 -4.78
N VAL A 31 -17.90 43.73 -4.69
CA VAL A 31 -19.11 42.89 -4.69
C VAL A 31 -19.35 42.23 -6.06
N LEU A 32 -19.13 42.95 -7.17
CA LEU A 32 -19.17 42.38 -8.52
C LEU A 32 -18.05 41.35 -8.74
N TYR A 33 -16.85 41.59 -8.22
CA TYR A 33 -15.73 40.66 -8.31
C TYR A 33 -15.93 39.41 -7.44
N CYS A 34 -16.55 39.53 -6.25
CA CYS A 34 -16.95 38.39 -5.42
C CYS A 34 -18.15 37.62 -6.02
N GLY A 35 -19.08 38.31 -6.69
CA GLY A 35 -20.21 37.67 -7.37
C GLY A 35 -19.80 36.86 -8.61
N ILE A 36 -18.71 37.24 -9.29
CA ILE A 36 -18.19 36.55 -10.46
C ILE A 36 -17.29 35.36 -10.08
N THR A 37 -16.66 35.36 -8.90
CA THR A 37 -15.81 34.23 -8.46
C THR A 37 -16.58 33.12 -7.75
N ALA A 38 -17.83 33.35 -7.36
CA ALA A 38 -18.75 32.29 -6.92
C ALA A 38 -19.43 31.61 -8.12
N VAL A 39 -18.68 31.27 -9.17
CA VAL A 39 -19.06 30.11 -10.00
C VAL A 39 -18.83 28.92 -9.10
N LEU A 40 -19.88 28.47 -8.41
CA LEU A 40 -19.95 27.10 -7.92
C LEU A 40 -19.59 26.25 -9.13
N ALA A 41 -18.38 25.69 -9.14
CA ALA A 41 -17.99 24.75 -10.16
C ALA A 41 -18.87 23.53 -9.97
N THR A 42 -20.03 23.53 -10.61
CA THR A 42 -20.92 22.39 -10.66
C THR A 42 -20.19 21.34 -11.48
N PHE A 43 -19.73 20.28 -10.83
CA PHE A 43 -19.25 19.11 -11.54
C PHE A 43 -20.46 18.46 -12.20
N ALA A 44 -20.38 18.28 -13.52
CA ALA A 44 -21.30 17.40 -14.22
C ALA A 44 -20.78 15.97 -13.99
N TYR A 45 -21.38 15.26 -13.04
CA TYR A 45 -21.12 13.84 -12.84
C TYR A 45 -21.64 13.02 -14.02
N PRO A 46 -21.02 11.88 -14.34
CA PRO A 46 -21.54 11.01 -15.38
C PRO A 46 -22.94 10.53 -15.01
N GLU A 47 -23.78 10.36 -16.02
CA GLU A 47 -25.03 9.61 -15.81
C GLU A 47 -24.66 8.14 -15.60
N VAL A 48 -24.93 7.64 -14.40
CA VAL A 48 -24.63 6.25 -14.03
C VAL A 48 -25.90 5.45 -14.16
N TRP A 49 -25.87 4.45 -15.04
CA TRP A 49 -26.97 3.52 -15.20
C TRP A 49 -27.25 2.76 -13.89
N ARG A 50 -28.53 2.57 -13.61
CA ARG A 50 -29.05 1.89 -12.42
C ARG A 50 -29.86 0.68 -12.87
N ASP A 51 -29.52 -0.48 -12.36
CA ASP A 51 -30.30 -1.70 -12.54
C ASP A 51 -31.24 -1.91 -11.35
N GLU A 52 -32.42 -1.29 -11.41
CA GLU A 52 -33.42 -1.39 -10.33
C GLU A 52 -33.99 -2.82 -10.15
N SER A 53 -33.62 -3.78 -11.02
CA SER A 53 -34.05 -5.17 -10.90
C SER A 53 -33.21 -5.99 -9.92
N VAL A 54 -32.01 -5.51 -9.56
CA VAL A 54 -31.11 -6.21 -8.62
C VAL A 54 -31.52 -5.90 -7.19
N VAL A 55 -32.14 -6.89 -6.54
CA VAL A 55 -32.59 -6.81 -5.15
C VAL A 55 -32.31 -8.14 -4.46
N ASP A 56 -31.52 -8.10 -3.40
CA ASP A 56 -31.30 -9.25 -2.52
C ASP A 56 -32.30 -9.22 -1.35
N GLU A 57 -32.57 -10.36 -0.72
CA GLU A 57 -33.38 -10.45 0.50
C GLU A 57 -32.55 -11.04 1.65
N TYR A 58 -32.28 -10.24 2.66
CA TYR A 58 -31.54 -10.63 3.85
C TYR A 58 -32.46 -10.64 5.05
N PHE A 59 -32.69 -11.84 5.64
CA PHE A 59 -33.52 -12.02 6.83
C PHE A 59 -34.94 -11.43 6.69
N GLY A 60 -35.54 -11.55 5.49
CA GLY A 60 -36.87 -11.00 5.18
C GLY A 60 -36.88 -9.52 4.78
N VAL A 61 -35.71 -8.86 4.71
CA VAL A 61 -35.58 -7.45 4.30
C VAL A 61 -35.01 -7.38 2.88
N LYS A 62 -35.74 -6.70 1.98
CA LYS A 62 -35.29 -6.44 0.62
C LYS A 62 -34.27 -5.30 0.57
N VAL A 63 -33.12 -5.54 -0.06
CA VAL A 63 -32.02 -4.59 -0.20
C VAL A 63 -31.67 -4.43 -1.69
N PRO A 64 -32.03 -3.31 -2.33
CA PRO A 64 -31.68 -3.05 -3.73
C PRO A 64 -30.19 -2.73 -3.88
N ASP A 65 -29.56 -3.27 -4.92
CA ASP A 65 -28.17 -2.97 -5.31
C ASP A 65 -28.09 -2.57 -6.79
N PRO A 66 -28.53 -1.35 -7.13
CA PRO A 66 -28.68 -0.91 -8.51
C PRO A 66 -27.36 -0.74 -9.26
N TYR A 67 -26.22 -0.85 -8.57
CA TYR A 67 -24.88 -0.70 -9.14
C TYR A 67 -24.05 -1.96 -9.07
N ARG A 68 -24.66 -3.13 -8.78
CA ARG A 68 -24.00 -4.45 -8.77
C ARG A 68 -23.15 -4.73 -10.00
N TRP A 69 -23.53 -4.19 -11.16
CA TRP A 69 -22.75 -4.31 -12.40
C TRP A 69 -21.33 -3.74 -12.31
N LEU A 70 -21.07 -2.79 -11.41
CA LEU A 70 -19.74 -2.24 -11.14
C LEU A 70 -18.78 -3.25 -10.49
N GLU A 71 -19.29 -4.32 -9.87
CA GLU A 71 -18.45 -5.38 -9.30
C GLU A 71 -17.71 -6.18 -10.39
N ASN A 72 -18.23 -6.18 -11.62
CA ASN A 72 -17.51 -6.74 -12.76
C ASN A 72 -16.53 -5.71 -13.34
N VAL A 73 -15.31 -5.69 -12.80
CA VAL A 73 -14.24 -4.76 -13.19
C VAL A 73 -13.76 -4.93 -14.64
N ASP A 74 -14.00 -6.11 -15.23
CA ASP A 74 -13.62 -6.43 -16.61
C ASP A 74 -14.73 -6.11 -17.63
N SER A 75 -15.90 -5.68 -17.17
CA SER A 75 -16.98 -5.25 -18.08
C SER A 75 -16.59 -3.97 -18.83
N LYS A 76 -17.18 -3.78 -20.00
CA LYS A 76 -16.95 -2.57 -20.78
C LYS A 76 -17.55 -1.36 -20.06
N GLU A 77 -18.73 -1.55 -19.50
CA GLU A 77 -19.53 -0.58 -18.77
C GLU A 77 -18.75 -0.05 -17.55
N THR A 78 -18.17 -0.94 -16.73
CA THR A 78 -17.38 -0.53 -15.56
C THR A 78 -16.15 0.27 -15.95
N ARG A 79 -15.41 -0.18 -16.98
CA ARG A 79 -14.25 0.57 -17.48
C ARG A 79 -14.62 1.95 -18.01
N GLU A 80 -15.74 2.07 -18.72
CA GLU A 80 -16.23 3.35 -19.22
C GLU A 80 -16.65 4.29 -18.08
N PHE A 81 -17.32 3.76 -17.05
CA PHE A 81 -17.66 4.52 -15.85
C PHE A 81 -16.41 5.02 -15.12
N VAL A 82 -15.42 4.14 -14.88
CA VAL A 82 -14.14 4.53 -14.25
C VAL A 82 -13.43 5.62 -15.05
N ALA A 83 -13.39 5.51 -16.38
CA ALA A 83 -12.78 6.53 -17.23
C ALA A 83 -13.49 7.90 -17.16
N GLN A 84 -14.82 7.90 -17.00
CA GLN A 84 -15.60 9.13 -16.84
C GLN A 84 -15.31 9.80 -15.49
N GLU A 85 -15.26 9.03 -14.40
CA GLU A 85 -14.89 9.54 -13.07
C GLU A 85 -13.43 10.02 -13.00
N GLU A 86 -12.51 9.29 -13.64
CA GLU A 86 -11.10 9.71 -13.76
C GLU A 86 -11.00 11.06 -14.48
N LYS A 87 -11.76 11.26 -15.55
CA LYS A 87 -11.75 12.52 -16.31
C LYS A 87 -12.17 13.72 -15.43
N ILE A 88 -13.25 13.59 -14.67
CA ILE A 88 -13.72 14.65 -13.77
C ILE A 88 -12.65 14.97 -12.73
N THR A 89 -12.08 13.94 -12.12
CA THR A 89 -11.05 14.07 -11.10
C THR A 89 -9.78 14.70 -11.66
N ALA A 90 -9.32 14.24 -12.83
CA ALA A 90 -8.14 14.77 -13.51
C ALA A 90 -8.32 16.25 -13.87
N GLU A 91 -9.48 16.65 -14.37
CA GLU A 91 -9.79 18.06 -14.67
C GLU A 91 -9.79 18.92 -13.41
N PHE A 92 -10.38 18.44 -12.31
CA PHE A 92 -10.35 19.13 -11.03
C PHE A 92 -8.92 19.31 -10.50
N LEU A 93 -8.12 18.25 -10.49
CA LEU A 93 -6.74 18.30 -10.03
C LEU A 93 -5.88 19.20 -10.92
N ARG A 94 -6.14 19.23 -12.23
CA ARG A 94 -5.46 20.13 -13.20
C ARG A 94 -5.80 21.60 -12.93
N LYS A 95 -7.07 21.93 -12.66
CA LYS A 95 -7.47 23.31 -12.29
C LYS A 95 -6.74 23.77 -11.02
N ASN A 96 -6.56 22.86 -10.05
CA ASN A 96 -5.87 23.11 -8.78
C ASN A 96 -4.34 22.88 -8.83
N HIS A 97 -3.71 22.96 -10.00
CA HIS A 97 -2.29 22.68 -10.18
C HIS A 97 -1.35 23.54 -9.31
N THR A 98 -1.69 24.81 -9.04
CA THR A 98 -0.84 25.72 -8.25
C THR A 98 -0.66 25.21 -6.82
N ILE A 99 -1.77 24.93 -6.12
CA ILE A 99 -1.71 24.41 -4.75
C ILE A 99 -1.15 22.98 -4.73
N ARG A 100 -1.49 22.13 -5.71
CA ARG A 100 -0.87 20.80 -5.86
C ARG A 100 0.63 20.88 -5.99
N LYS A 101 1.16 21.83 -6.77
CA LYS A 101 2.60 22.02 -6.93
C LYS A 101 3.24 22.43 -5.60
N LEU A 102 2.65 23.37 -4.87
CA LEU A 102 3.15 23.80 -3.55
C LEU A 102 3.18 22.64 -2.55
N ILE A 103 2.08 21.88 -2.45
CA ILE A 103 2.00 20.70 -1.58
C ILE A 103 3.02 19.66 -2.00
N ARG A 104 3.11 19.32 -3.31
CA ARG A 104 4.07 18.34 -3.82
C ARG A 104 5.50 18.76 -3.52
N THR A 105 5.86 20.02 -3.73
CA THR A 105 7.20 20.53 -3.43
C THR A 105 7.49 20.36 -1.94
N ARG A 106 6.58 20.81 -1.07
CA ARG A 106 6.79 20.73 0.37
C ARG A 106 6.89 19.30 0.88
N LEU A 107 6.03 18.39 0.42
CA LEU A 107 6.10 16.98 0.77
C LEU A 107 7.39 16.33 0.24
N THR A 108 7.82 16.67 -0.98
CA THR A 108 9.10 16.19 -1.54
C THR A 108 10.28 16.64 -0.70
N GLU A 109 10.34 17.92 -0.30
CA GLU A 109 11.40 18.44 0.57
C GLU A 109 11.45 17.72 1.92
N LEU A 110 10.29 17.48 2.54
CA LEU A 110 10.19 16.80 3.83
C LEU A 110 10.56 15.31 3.73
N ALA A 111 10.24 14.67 2.61
CA ALA A 111 10.55 13.27 2.34
C ALA A 111 12.02 13.05 1.93
N ASN A 112 12.65 14.03 1.26
CA ASN A 112 14.00 13.92 0.70
C ASN A 112 15.10 14.03 1.77
N ARG A 113 15.15 13.03 2.64
CA ARG A 113 16.18 12.84 3.65
C ARG A 113 16.52 11.37 3.74
N THR A 114 17.79 11.07 4.03
CA THR A 114 18.21 9.70 4.29
C THR A 114 17.42 9.11 5.45
N ARG A 115 16.89 7.91 5.25
CA ARG A 115 16.17 7.12 6.26
C ARG A 115 16.81 5.75 6.32
N SER A 116 16.96 5.23 7.52
CA SER A 116 17.57 3.93 7.78
C SER A 116 16.79 3.24 8.89
N ASP A 117 16.54 1.95 8.71
CA ASP A 117 15.99 1.10 9.76
C ASP A 117 17.10 0.66 10.73
N ALA A 118 16.71 -0.01 11.82
CA ALA A 118 17.67 -0.61 12.73
C ALA A 118 18.42 -1.76 12.05
N PRO A 119 19.73 -1.93 12.32
CA PRO A 119 20.51 -3.01 11.73
C PRO A 119 20.04 -4.38 12.25
N ILE A 120 19.88 -5.33 11.34
CA ILE A 120 19.55 -6.72 11.60
C ILE A 120 20.84 -7.53 11.55
N LYS A 121 21.14 -8.29 12.59
CA LYS A 121 22.31 -9.18 12.58
C LYS A 121 21.89 -10.55 12.05
N ALA A 122 22.56 -11.03 11.00
CA ALA A 122 22.41 -12.39 10.50
C ALA A 122 23.79 -13.01 10.28
N GLY A 123 24.02 -14.16 10.91
CA GLY A 123 25.37 -14.75 11.01
C GLY A 123 26.37 -13.76 11.61
N SER A 124 27.46 -13.51 10.87
CA SER A 124 28.50 -12.54 11.25
C SER A 124 28.31 -11.14 10.69
N ARG A 125 27.24 -10.88 9.91
CA ARG A 125 27.04 -9.62 9.17
C ARG A 125 25.83 -8.84 9.71
N TYR A 126 25.77 -7.57 9.33
CA TYR A 126 24.71 -6.65 9.67
C TYR A 126 24.03 -6.16 8.39
N PHE A 127 22.70 -6.11 8.41
CA PHE A 127 21.86 -5.74 7.28
C PHE A 127 20.97 -4.57 7.64
N THR A 128 20.86 -3.61 6.74
CA THR A 128 20.13 -2.37 7.02
C THR A 128 19.36 -1.94 5.78
N PHE A 129 18.04 -1.76 5.92
CA PHE A 129 17.24 -1.08 4.91
C PHE A 129 17.48 0.42 4.98
N GLN A 130 17.84 1.01 3.84
CA GLN A 130 18.11 2.44 3.74
C GLN A 130 17.50 3.02 2.47
N ASN A 131 16.95 4.23 2.59
CA ASN A 131 16.43 5.01 1.48
C ASN A 131 17.14 6.37 1.46
N SER A 132 17.70 6.75 0.32
CA SER A 132 18.45 8.02 0.16
C SER A 132 17.56 9.28 0.20
N GLY A 133 16.24 9.10 0.14
CA GLY A 133 15.24 10.16 0.32
C GLY A 133 14.06 9.99 -0.63
N LEU A 134 14.33 9.85 -1.92
CA LEU A 134 13.30 9.79 -2.97
C LEU A 134 13.33 8.51 -3.80
N GLN A 135 14.08 7.48 -3.38
CA GLN A 135 13.97 6.16 -4.00
C GLN A 135 12.57 5.60 -3.77
N ASN A 136 12.02 4.91 -4.79
CA ASN A 136 10.70 4.28 -4.70
C ASN A 136 10.66 3.26 -3.55
N TYR A 137 11.72 2.45 -3.43
CA TYR A 137 11.87 1.45 -2.36
C TYR A 137 13.23 1.57 -1.68
N SER A 138 13.28 1.25 -0.39
CA SER A 138 14.54 1.14 0.35
C SER A 138 15.42 0.03 -0.23
N VAL A 139 16.73 0.25 -0.19
CA VAL A 139 17.76 -0.71 -0.58
C VAL A 139 18.25 -1.43 0.67
N LEU A 140 18.42 -2.75 0.58
CA LEU A 140 19.03 -3.54 1.64
C LEU A 140 20.55 -3.51 1.47
N TYR A 141 21.25 -3.04 2.49
CA TYR A 141 22.70 -3.00 2.54
C TYR A 141 23.25 -4.03 3.52
N VAL A 142 24.52 -4.39 3.36
CA VAL A 142 25.28 -5.30 4.22
C VAL A 142 26.60 -4.68 4.70
N GLN A 143 26.97 -4.98 5.94
CA GLN A 143 28.24 -4.62 6.57
C GLN A 143 28.82 -5.83 7.33
N ASP A 144 30.14 -5.98 7.36
CA ASP A 144 30.81 -7.04 8.14
C ASP A 144 30.91 -6.70 9.64
N SER A 145 30.74 -5.43 9.99
CA SER A 145 30.64 -4.93 11.37
C SER A 145 29.81 -3.65 11.40
N LEU A 146 29.27 -3.27 12.56
CA LEU A 146 28.44 -2.06 12.70
C LEU A 146 29.17 -0.75 12.30
N SER A 147 30.50 -0.74 12.33
CA SER A 147 31.33 0.39 11.91
C SER A 147 32.06 0.14 10.58
N GLY A 148 31.76 -0.98 9.91
CA GLY A 148 32.41 -1.38 8.65
C GLY A 148 31.83 -0.66 7.44
N GLU A 149 32.48 -0.84 6.29
CA GLU A 149 31.98 -0.31 5.02
C GLU A 149 30.64 -0.96 4.64
N GLN A 150 29.69 -0.11 4.24
CA GLN A 150 28.36 -0.51 3.82
C GLN A 150 28.31 -0.76 2.32
N ARG A 151 27.78 -1.91 1.92
CA ARG A 151 27.70 -2.35 0.52
C ARG A 151 26.27 -2.70 0.16
N GLU A 152 25.85 -2.40 -1.05
CA GLU A 152 24.53 -2.80 -1.55
C GLU A 152 24.42 -4.33 -1.56
N PHE A 153 23.36 -4.87 -0.97
CA PHE A 153 23.07 -6.31 -0.97
C PHE A 153 21.91 -6.67 -1.91
N LEU A 154 20.80 -5.93 -1.80
CA LEU A 154 19.63 -6.06 -2.66
C LEU A 154 18.97 -4.70 -2.91
N ASP A 155 18.93 -4.29 -4.17
CA ASP A 155 18.16 -3.13 -4.63
C ASP A 155 16.98 -3.59 -5.48
N VAL A 156 15.77 -3.57 -4.90
CA VAL A 156 14.55 -3.99 -5.59
C VAL A 156 14.12 -3.02 -6.69
N ASN A 157 14.59 -1.78 -6.65
CA ASN A 157 14.35 -0.81 -7.73
C ASN A 157 15.02 -1.25 -9.04
N LYS A 158 16.02 -2.15 -8.99
CA LYS A 158 16.73 -2.70 -10.16
C LYS A 158 16.14 -4.01 -10.69
N LEU A 159 15.14 -4.58 -10.03
CA LEU A 159 14.54 -5.86 -10.44
C LEU A 159 13.55 -5.72 -11.61
N SER A 160 13.09 -4.50 -11.91
CA SER A 160 12.19 -4.22 -13.03
C SER A 160 12.48 -2.85 -13.64
N ASN A 161 12.45 -2.76 -14.96
CA ASN A 161 12.71 -1.49 -15.67
C ASN A 161 11.58 -0.46 -15.46
N ASP A 162 10.38 -0.93 -15.12
CA ASP A 162 9.18 -0.11 -14.92
C ASP A 162 8.86 0.15 -13.44
N SER A 163 9.72 -0.28 -12.51
CA SER A 163 9.47 -0.22 -11.06
C SER A 163 8.19 -0.95 -10.61
N SER A 164 7.68 -1.89 -11.41
CA SER A 164 6.49 -2.70 -11.07
C SER A 164 6.75 -3.69 -9.95
N VAL A 165 8.01 -4.07 -9.72
CA VAL A 165 8.41 -5.01 -8.67
C VAL A 165 8.80 -4.24 -7.42
N SER A 166 8.24 -4.64 -6.28
CA SER A 166 8.54 -4.06 -4.98
C SER A 166 8.74 -5.10 -3.90
N MET A 167 9.43 -4.70 -2.83
CA MET A 167 9.54 -5.43 -1.58
C MET A 167 9.30 -4.46 -0.44
N GLU A 168 8.53 -4.90 0.53
CA GLU A 168 8.27 -4.16 1.76
C GLU A 168 9.21 -4.68 2.86
N PRO A 169 9.96 -3.82 3.58
CA PRO A 169 10.88 -4.23 4.65
C PRO A 169 10.12 -4.59 5.93
N VAL A 170 9.21 -5.56 5.83
CA VAL A 170 8.36 -6.03 6.92
C VAL A 170 8.86 -7.42 7.34
N GLY A 171 9.12 -7.62 8.63
CA GLY A 171 9.87 -8.79 9.14
C GLY A 171 9.25 -10.17 8.87
N PHE A 172 7.99 -10.26 8.45
CA PHE A 172 7.34 -11.51 8.05
C PHE A 172 7.32 -11.74 6.52
N TYR A 173 7.93 -10.84 5.74
CA TYR A 173 8.08 -10.94 4.27
C TYR A 173 9.47 -11.32 3.81
N TYR A 174 10.41 -11.44 4.75
CA TYR A 174 11.76 -11.90 4.53
C TYR A 174 12.27 -12.55 5.80
N ASP A 175 13.29 -13.41 5.67
CA ASP A 175 14.03 -13.95 6.79
C ASP A 175 15.45 -14.36 6.36
N PHE A 176 16.37 -14.43 7.30
CA PHE A 176 17.70 -14.99 7.09
C PHE A 176 17.77 -16.39 7.67
N SER A 177 18.51 -17.28 7.02
CA SER A 177 18.87 -18.57 7.63
C SER A 177 19.57 -18.32 8.98
N ASN A 178 19.49 -19.28 9.88
CA ASN A 178 20.05 -19.18 11.23
C ASN A 178 21.56 -18.88 11.19
N ASP A 179 22.28 -19.49 10.24
CA ASP A 179 23.69 -19.21 9.99
C ASP A 179 23.96 -17.88 9.23
N GLY A 180 22.92 -17.22 8.72
CA GLY A 180 22.97 -15.99 7.94
C GLY A 180 23.54 -16.13 6.53
N SER A 181 23.62 -17.35 5.98
CA SER A 181 24.17 -17.63 4.65
C SER A 181 23.17 -17.43 3.50
N VAL A 182 21.86 -17.49 3.78
CA VAL A 182 20.78 -17.31 2.80
C VAL A 182 19.77 -16.28 3.29
N PHE A 183 19.32 -15.43 2.37
CA PHE A 183 18.25 -14.46 2.58
C PHE A 183 17.03 -14.88 1.75
N ALA A 184 15.94 -15.27 2.42
CA ALA A 184 14.66 -15.49 1.79
C ALA A 184 13.86 -14.18 1.83
N TYR A 185 13.25 -13.79 0.71
CA TYR A 185 12.52 -12.53 0.62
C TYR A 185 11.39 -12.62 -0.39
N SER A 186 10.32 -11.88 -0.15
CA SER A 186 9.17 -11.86 -1.04
C SER A 186 9.08 -10.54 -1.82
N VAL A 187 8.70 -10.65 -3.09
CA VAL A 187 8.42 -9.51 -3.96
C VAL A 187 6.97 -9.57 -4.44
N GLN A 188 6.39 -8.41 -4.68
CA GLN A 188 5.09 -8.28 -5.34
C GLN A 188 5.22 -7.50 -6.64
N LYS A 189 4.23 -7.66 -7.52
CA LYS A 189 4.15 -6.95 -8.78
C LYS A 189 2.92 -6.04 -8.80
N ASN A 190 3.09 -4.81 -9.28
CA ASN A 190 2.02 -3.82 -9.44
C ASN A 190 1.18 -3.55 -8.18
N GLY A 191 1.79 -3.69 -6.99
CA GLY A 191 1.09 -3.49 -5.72
C GLY A 191 0.02 -4.55 -5.41
N MET A 192 0.02 -5.69 -6.09
CA MET A 192 -0.85 -6.80 -5.74
C MET A 192 -0.44 -7.41 -4.39
N ASP A 193 -1.39 -7.92 -3.62
CA ASP A 193 -1.11 -8.67 -2.39
C ASP A 193 -0.37 -10.00 -2.66
N TRP A 194 -0.46 -10.49 -3.89
CA TRP A 194 0.21 -11.70 -4.34
C TRP A 194 1.72 -11.52 -4.43
N ARG A 195 2.43 -12.47 -3.85
CA ARG A 195 3.86 -12.45 -3.66
C ARG A 195 4.54 -13.69 -4.22
N THR A 196 5.75 -13.48 -4.71
CA THR A 196 6.71 -14.53 -5.05
C THR A 196 7.84 -14.49 -4.03
N ILE A 197 8.11 -15.62 -3.38
CA ILE A 197 9.27 -15.77 -2.49
C ILE A 197 10.49 -16.17 -3.32
N CYS A 198 11.60 -15.51 -3.09
CA CYS A 198 12.90 -15.70 -3.72
C CYS A 198 13.96 -15.94 -2.64
N PHE A 199 15.09 -16.50 -3.03
CA PHE A 199 16.21 -16.78 -2.14
C PHE A 199 17.50 -16.20 -2.71
N ARG A 200 18.33 -15.60 -1.85
CA ARG A 200 19.59 -14.96 -2.23
C ARG A 200 20.73 -15.46 -1.35
N ASN A 201 21.82 -15.88 -1.98
CA ASN A 201 23.04 -16.25 -1.27
C ASN A 201 23.74 -14.99 -0.74
N VAL A 202 23.95 -14.93 0.58
CA VAL A 202 24.50 -13.76 1.26
C VAL A 202 25.96 -13.49 0.88
N SER A 203 26.74 -14.54 0.65
CA SER A 203 28.17 -14.41 0.33
C SER A 203 28.42 -13.90 -1.10
N THR A 204 27.62 -14.37 -2.07
CA THR A 204 27.82 -14.08 -3.50
C THR A 204 26.90 -12.98 -4.02
N GLY A 205 25.82 -12.66 -3.29
CA GLY A 205 24.79 -11.72 -3.76
C GLY A 205 24.04 -12.22 -4.98
N LYS A 206 23.99 -13.55 -5.22
CA LYS A 206 23.26 -14.15 -6.34
C LYS A 206 22.00 -14.84 -5.84
N ASP A 207 20.94 -14.74 -6.63
CA ASP A 207 19.70 -15.45 -6.34
C ASP A 207 19.82 -16.94 -6.70
N PHE A 208 19.20 -17.77 -5.88
CA PHE A 208 18.95 -19.17 -6.19
C PHE A 208 17.85 -19.29 -7.27
N PRO A 209 17.78 -20.42 -7.99
CA PRO A 209 16.74 -20.63 -8.99
C PRO A 209 15.32 -20.78 -8.39
N ASP A 210 15.23 -21.15 -7.12
CA ASP A 210 14.00 -21.37 -6.37
C ASP A 210 13.11 -20.14 -6.34
N LYS A 211 11.82 -20.35 -6.66
CA LYS A 211 10.77 -19.33 -6.61
C LYS A 211 9.47 -19.97 -6.14
N LEU A 212 8.85 -19.37 -5.12
CA LEU A 212 7.59 -19.87 -4.57
C LEU A 212 6.47 -18.88 -4.90
N GLU A 213 5.49 -19.34 -5.68
CA GLU A 213 4.35 -18.55 -6.12
C GLU A 213 3.09 -18.84 -5.29
N ASN A 214 2.02 -18.08 -5.56
CA ASN A 214 0.71 -18.17 -4.91
C ASN A 214 0.77 -17.91 -3.40
N SER A 215 1.66 -17.03 -2.94
CA SER A 215 1.67 -16.57 -1.55
C SER A 215 0.99 -15.21 -1.44
N LYS A 216 0.24 -15.00 -0.36
CA LYS A 216 -0.27 -13.69 0.09
C LYS A 216 -0.01 -13.65 1.59
N PHE A 217 0.66 -12.60 2.06
CA PHE A 217 1.24 -12.54 3.42
C PHE A 217 2.09 -13.79 3.75
N PRO A 218 3.32 -13.92 3.19
CA PRO A 218 4.04 -15.19 3.18
C PRO A 218 4.48 -15.73 4.54
N PHE A 219 4.70 -14.91 5.57
CA PHE A 219 5.23 -15.34 6.87
C PHE A 219 6.42 -16.30 6.72
N ILE A 220 7.49 -15.78 6.13
CA ILE A 220 8.71 -16.55 5.86
C ILE A 220 9.45 -16.82 7.17
N GLU A 221 9.78 -18.08 7.42
CA GLU A 221 10.60 -18.46 8.56
C GLU A 221 11.53 -19.64 8.21
N TRP A 222 12.82 -19.52 8.51
CA TRP A 222 13.77 -20.61 8.30
C TRP A 222 13.61 -21.76 9.29
N SER A 223 13.72 -23.00 8.79
CA SER A 223 13.88 -24.15 9.67
C SER A 223 15.20 -24.09 10.41
N LYS A 224 15.23 -24.60 11.66
CA LYS A 224 16.42 -24.60 12.53
C LYS A 224 17.67 -25.26 11.95
N ASP A 225 17.49 -26.13 10.96
CA ASP A 225 18.57 -26.84 10.26
C ASP A 225 19.04 -26.15 8.97
N ASP A 226 18.52 -24.95 8.69
CA ASP A 226 18.83 -24.13 7.50
C ASP A 226 18.60 -24.85 6.16
N GLN A 227 17.78 -25.90 6.14
CA GLN A 227 17.50 -26.65 4.92
C GLN A 227 16.35 -26.05 4.09
N GLY A 228 15.52 -25.20 4.69
CA GLY A 228 14.32 -24.69 4.04
C GLY A 228 13.57 -23.67 4.87
N ILE A 229 12.41 -23.26 4.37
CA ILE A 229 11.53 -22.31 5.04
C ILE A 229 10.13 -22.87 5.24
N PHE A 230 9.48 -22.45 6.31
CA PHE A 230 8.03 -22.46 6.43
C PHE A 230 7.47 -21.18 5.81
N TYR A 231 6.36 -21.31 5.08
CA TYR A 231 5.69 -20.18 4.45
C TYR A 231 4.20 -20.46 4.22
N THR A 232 3.44 -19.39 4.03
CA THR A 232 2.01 -19.43 3.70
C THR A 232 1.81 -19.44 2.19
N GLN A 233 1.04 -20.39 1.70
CA GLN A 233 0.61 -20.49 0.30
C GLN A 233 -0.91 -20.59 0.22
N PHE A 234 -1.51 -19.94 -0.77
CA PHE A 234 -2.93 -20.11 -1.08
C PHE A 234 -3.12 -21.19 -2.12
N ARG A 235 -3.96 -22.17 -1.79
CA ARG A 235 -4.29 -23.27 -2.69
C ARG A 235 -5.44 -22.87 -3.59
N LYS A 236 -5.40 -23.25 -4.86
CA LYS A 236 -6.59 -23.21 -5.72
C LYS A 236 -7.46 -24.44 -5.45
N HIS A 237 -8.61 -24.27 -4.80
CA HIS A 237 -9.63 -25.31 -4.71
C HIS A 237 -10.58 -25.23 -5.91
N GLY A 238 -10.37 -26.07 -6.93
CA GLY A 238 -11.34 -26.29 -8.02
C GLY A 238 -11.55 -25.11 -9.00
N THR A 239 -12.54 -25.26 -9.89
CA THR A 239 -12.79 -24.41 -11.08
C THR A 239 -13.77 -23.26 -10.87
N LEU A 240 -14.25 -23.01 -9.65
CA LEU A 240 -15.17 -21.91 -9.40
C LEU A 240 -14.38 -20.60 -9.30
N ALA A 241 -14.11 -20.03 -10.47
CA ALA A 241 -13.55 -18.70 -10.65
C ALA A 241 -14.56 -17.63 -10.19
N SER A 242 -14.65 -17.45 -8.88
CA SER A 242 -14.93 -16.14 -8.28
C SER A 242 -13.84 -15.90 -7.25
N GLU A 243 -13.14 -14.77 -7.38
CA GLU A 243 -11.86 -14.46 -6.72
C GLU A 243 -11.91 -14.45 -5.17
N GLY A 244 -13.08 -14.64 -4.57
CA GLY A 244 -13.30 -14.52 -3.13
C GLY A 244 -13.35 -15.81 -2.30
N VAL A 245 -13.54 -17.01 -2.88
CA VAL A 245 -13.94 -18.20 -2.08
C VAL A 245 -13.06 -19.45 -2.27
N THR A 246 -12.25 -19.56 -3.34
CA THR A 246 -11.50 -20.81 -3.63
C THR A 246 -10.05 -20.83 -3.14
N ASN A 247 -9.59 -19.80 -2.44
CA ASN A 247 -8.21 -19.67 -2.00
C ASN A 247 -8.14 -19.69 -0.47
N THR A 248 -7.91 -20.86 0.12
CA THR A 248 -7.60 -20.97 1.56
C THR A 248 -6.08 -20.93 1.77
N PRO A 249 -5.60 -20.20 2.79
CA PRO A 249 -4.19 -20.23 3.15
C PRO A 249 -3.83 -21.55 3.83
N ALA A 250 -2.64 -22.06 3.54
CA ALA A 250 -2.05 -23.21 4.19
C ALA A 250 -0.55 -22.97 4.43
N VAL A 251 0.02 -23.63 5.44
CA VAL A 251 1.46 -23.62 5.70
C VAL A 251 2.12 -24.73 4.93
N PHE A 252 3.17 -24.39 4.20
CA PHE A 252 4.05 -25.32 3.53
C PHE A 252 5.46 -25.20 4.07
N TYR A 253 6.21 -26.30 3.97
CA TYR A 253 7.65 -26.32 4.12
C TYR A 253 8.29 -26.50 2.74
N HIS A 254 9.12 -25.54 2.35
CA HIS A 254 9.93 -25.61 1.14
C HIS A 254 11.37 -25.94 1.49
N LYS A 255 11.92 -26.98 0.88
CA LYS A 255 13.35 -27.31 1.00
C LYS A 255 14.13 -26.59 -0.11
N LEU A 256 15.17 -25.83 0.26
CA LEU A 256 15.97 -25.08 -0.70
C LEU A 256 16.62 -26.02 -1.73
N GLY A 257 16.53 -25.65 -3.01
CA GLY A 257 17.06 -26.40 -4.15
C GLY A 257 16.10 -27.46 -4.69
N THR A 258 14.84 -27.46 -4.25
CA THR A 258 13.80 -28.38 -4.75
C THR A 258 12.71 -27.61 -5.51
N PRO A 259 11.98 -28.23 -6.45
CA PRO A 259 10.82 -27.59 -7.06
C PRO A 259 9.73 -27.30 -6.02
N GLN A 260 9.00 -26.18 -6.17
CA GLN A 260 7.85 -25.85 -5.30
C GLN A 260 6.79 -26.97 -5.25
N SER A 261 6.68 -27.81 -6.29
CA SER A 261 5.75 -28.95 -6.32
C SER A 261 6.06 -30.01 -5.26
N ASP A 262 7.28 -30.02 -4.72
CA ASP A 262 7.74 -30.98 -3.73
C ASP A 262 7.56 -30.45 -2.29
N ASP A 263 7.02 -29.23 -2.15
CA ASP A 263 6.78 -28.60 -0.86
C ASP A 263 5.81 -29.43 -0.02
N ILE A 264 6.13 -29.56 1.27
CA ILE A 264 5.40 -30.41 2.20
C ILE A 264 4.30 -29.57 2.85
N LEU A 265 3.05 -30.02 2.73
CA LEU A 265 1.94 -29.42 3.47
C LEU A 265 2.12 -29.68 4.97
N ILE A 266 2.20 -28.61 5.76
CA ILE A 266 2.38 -28.65 7.21
C ILE A 266 1.06 -28.49 7.93
N ALA A 267 0.26 -27.51 7.52
CA ALA A 267 -1.03 -27.20 8.16
C ALA A 267 -2.02 -26.64 7.13
N ASP A 268 -3.25 -27.15 7.18
CA ASP A 268 -4.40 -26.72 6.39
C ASP A 268 -5.66 -26.85 7.25
N PHE A 269 -6.63 -25.97 7.04
CA PHE A 269 -7.90 -25.92 7.78
C PHE A 269 -9.07 -25.82 6.79
N PRO A 270 -9.33 -26.85 5.97
CA PRO A 270 -10.33 -26.79 4.91
C PRO A 270 -11.76 -26.57 5.43
N ASP A 271 -12.05 -27.02 6.65
CA ASP A 271 -13.36 -26.83 7.30
C ASP A 271 -13.52 -25.41 7.89
N HIS A 272 -12.46 -24.60 7.89
CA HIS A 272 -12.44 -23.23 8.37
C HIS A 272 -11.83 -22.28 7.31
N PRO A 273 -12.49 -22.09 6.16
CA PRO A 273 -11.91 -21.37 5.01
C PRO A 273 -11.66 -19.88 5.25
N LEU A 274 -12.20 -19.30 6.33
CA LEU A 274 -11.98 -17.90 6.73
C LEU A 274 -10.78 -17.72 7.67
N TYR A 275 -10.15 -18.80 8.10
CA TYR A 275 -8.98 -18.73 8.96
C TYR A 275 -7.79 -18.15 8.19
N TYR A 276 -7.33 -16.99 8.65
CA TYR A 276 -6.05 -16.44 8.23
C TYR A 276 -4.96 -17.07 9.08
N LEU A 277 -4.12 -17.87 8.45
CA LEU A 277 -2.98 -18.47 9.10
C LEU A 277 -1.79 -17.51 8.99
N LEU A 278 -1.41 -16.91 10.13
CA LEU A 278 -0.37 -15.90 10.23
C LEU A 278 0.94 -16.54 10.75
N GLY A 279 1.58 -17.34 9.88
CA GLY A 279 2.92 -17.86 10.11
C GLY A 279 3.03 -19.13 10.95
N ALA A 280 4.27 -19.59 11.06
CA ALA A 280 4.66 -20.85 11.68
C ALA A 280 5.94 -20.62 12.48
N HIS A 281 5.80 -20.16 13.74
CA HIS A 281 6.97 -19.97 14.59
C HIS A 281 7.49 -21.31 15.09
N ASP A 282 8.71 -21.71 14.74
CA ASP A 282 9.40 -22.83 15.37
C ASP A 282 9.86 -22.42 16.79
N GLY A 283 8.91 -22.37 17.72
CA GLY A 283 9.14 -21.93 19.09
C GLY A 283 10.23 -22.73 19.80
N ILE A 284 11.11 -22.03 20.53
CA ILE A 284 11.95 -22.66 21.54
C ILE A 284 11.07 -22.86 22.77
N ASN A 285 10.55 -24.07 22.94
CA ASN A 285 10.14 -24.51 24.28
C ASN A 285 11.34 -25.18 24.94
N ASP A 286 11.45 -25.13 26.27
CA ASP A 286 12.57 -25.61 27.09
C ASP A 286 12.98 -27.09 26.87
N ASN A 287 12.22 -27.83 26.04
CA ASN A 287 12.42 -29.24 25.71
C ASN A 287 12.93 -29.49 24.27
N LEU A 288 13.43 -28.48 23.54
CA LEU A 288 14.04 -28.62 22.20
C LEU A 288 13.13 -29.29 21.15
N LYS A 289 11.81 -29.29 21.32
CA LYS A 289 10.87 -29.77 20.31
C LYS A 289 10.34 -28.60 19.50
N SER A 290 10.54 -28.68 18.19
CA SER A 290 9.92 -27.75 17.26
C SER A 290 8.41 -27.85 17.34
N LYS A 291 7.73 -26.71 17.46
CA LYS A 291 6.27 -26.63 17.43
C LYS A 291 5.91 -25.59 16.41
N ILE A 292 5.14 -25.97 15.40
CA ILE A 292 4.57 -25.02 14.47
C ILE A 292 3.27 -24.52 15.07
N VAL A 293 3.23 -23.23 15.37
CA VAL A 293 2.06 -22.55 15.92
C VAL A 293 1.42 -21.72 14.83
N PRO A 294 0.37 -22.22 14.16
CA PRO A 294 -0.48 -21.37 13.34
C PRO A 294 -1.18 -20.34 14.23
N ILE A 295 -1.09 -19.07 13.84
CA ILE A 295 -1.83 -17.97 14.45
C ILE A 295 -3.08 -17.72 13.61
N PHE A 296 -4.25 -17.69 14.24
CA PHE A 296 -5.53 -17.46 13.56
C PHE A 296 -6.09 -16.10 13.96
N SER A 297 -6.61 -15.34 12.99
CA SER A 297 -7.62 -14.32 13.27
C SER A 297 -8.94 -14.73 12.66
N ASP A 298 -9.93 -15.02 13.50
CA ASP A 298 -11.31 -15.02 13.04
C ASP A 298 -11.73 -13.55 12.88
N ALA A 299 -12.24 -13.17 11.71
CA ALA A 299 -12.68 -11.80 11.45
C ALA A 299 -13.89 -11.41 12.32
N THR A 300 -14.52 -12.37 13.00
CA THR A 300 -15.72 -12.14 13.82
C THR A 300 -15.46 -12.09 15.32
N GLU A 301 -14.37 -12.67 15.83
CA GLU A 301 -13.93 -12.54 17.22
C GLU A 301 -12.41 -12.55 17.29
N ALA A 302 -11.83 -11.53 17.93
CA ALA A 302 -10.38 -11.39 18.14
C ALA A 302 -9.84 -12.39 19.17
N ALA A 303 -10.02 -13.69 18.94
CA ALA A 303 -9.49 -14.78 19.74
C ALA A 303 -8.37 -15.49 18.97
N TYR A 304 -7.12 -15.25 19.39
CA TYR A 304 -5.95 -15.98 18.90
C TYR A 304 -6.01 -17.44 19.43
N ASN A 305 -6.55 -18.36 18.65
CA ASN A 305 -6.54 -19.79 19.02
C ASN A 305 -5.22 -20.44 18.61
N VAL A 306 -4.21 -20.39 19.48
CA VAL A 306 -2.96 -21.14 19.28
C VAL A 306 -3.26 -22.65 19.32
N SER A 307 -3.37 -23.29 18.15
CA SER A 307 -3.41 -24.75 18.06
C SER A 307 -2.00 -25.28 17.87
N THR A 308 -1.65 -26.31 18.63
CA THR A 308 -0.32 -26.94 18.54
C THR A 308 -0.42 -28.12 17.59
N VAL A 309 0.33 -28.12 16.48
CA VAL A 309 0.45 -29.30 15.63
C VAL A 309 1.54 -30.20 16.21
N HIS A 310 1.24 -31.49 16.41
CA HIS A 310 2.13 -32.51 17.00
C HIS A 310 2.83 -33.35 15.94
#